data_AF-A0A0W0Z585-F1
#
_entry.id   AF-A0A0W0Z585-F1
#
_cell.length_a   1.000
_cell.length_b   1.000
_cell.length_c   1.000
_cell.angle_alpha   90.00
_cell.angle_beta   90.00
_cell.angle_gamma   90.00
#
_symmetry.space_group_name_H-M   'P 1'
#
loop_
_entity.id
_entity.type
_entity.pdbx_description
1 polymer ?
#
loop_
_entity_poly.entity_id
_entity_poly.type
_entity_poly.pdbx_seq_one_letter_code
_entity_poly.pdbx_strand_id
1 'polypeptide(L)' 'MNRMIASLLVTLFFLPVQAADITTGEIKAQESDEERCYQERVGRCIDKCDHAEDKNCTLLCEATVRNECRQAGE' A
#
# COMPACT_ATOMS: atom_id res chain seq x y z
N MET A 1 42.66 8.55 -11.58
CA MET A 1 41.36 8.42 -10.89
C MET A 1 40.17 8.68 -11.82
N ASN A 2 40.11 9.78 -12.60
CA ASN A 2 38.97 10.05 -13.50
C ASN A 2 38.62 8.95 -14.51
N ARG A 3 39.61 8.22 -15.07
CA ARG A 3 39.34 7.13 -16.04
C ARG A 3 38.64 5.92 -15.41
N MET A 4 38.92 5.62 -14.14
CA MET A 4 38.25 4.56 -13.39
C MET A 4 36.79 4.94 -13.10
N ILE A 5 36.57 6.19 -12.71
CA ILE A 5 35.23 6.74 -12.43
C ILE A 5 34.37 6.75 -13.70
N ALA A 6 34.94 7.13 -14.84
CA ALA A 6 34.26 7.09 -16.13
C ALA A 6 33.83 5.67 -16.53
N SER A 7 34.67 4.66 -16.28
CA SER A 7 34.32 3.25 -16.57
C SER A 7 33.21 2.74 -15.66
N LEU A 8 33.20 3.16 -14.39
CA LEU A 8 32.16 2.80 -13.43
C LEU A 8 30.79 3.41 -13.81
N LEU A 9 30.78 4.64 -14.31
CA LEU A 9 29.54 5.31 -14.74
C LEU A 9 28.94 4.66 -15.99
N VAL A 10 29.77 4.21 -16.94
CA VAL A 10 29.30 3.53 -18.16
C VAL A 10 28.67 2.18 -17.83
N THR A 11 29.20 1.44 -16.87
CA THR A 11 28.65 0.12 -16.49
C THR A 11 27.29 0.20 -15.79
N LEU A 12 27.03 1.27 -15.04
CA LEU A 12 25.73 1.50 -14.38
C LEU A 12 24.58 1.76 -15.37
N PHE A 13 24.86 2.34 -16.53
CA PHE A 13 23.85 2.63 -17.56
C PHE A 13 23.31 1.38 -18.28
N PHE A 14 24.05 0.26 -18.23
CA PHE A 14 23.67 -0.98 -18.90
C PHE A 14 22.98 -1.99 -17.96
N LEU A 15 22.66 -1.61 -16.73
CA LEU A 15 21.85 -2.46 -15.86
C LEU A 15 20.39 -2.38 -16.31
N PRO A 16 19.82 -3.45 -16.91
CA PRO A 16 18.40 -3.47 -17.17
C PRO A 16 17.69 -3.42 -15.81
N VAL A 17 17.00 -2.32 -15.53
CA VAL A 17 16.04 -2.29 -14.42
C VAL A 17 14.91 -3.23 -14.84
N GLN A 18 14.96 -4.48 -14.38
CA GLN A 18 13.87 -5.40 -14.59
C GLN A 18 12.77 -5.02 -13.61
N ALA A 19 11.77 -4.29 -14.10
CA ALA A 19 10.48 -4.24 -13.41
C ALA A 19 9.91 -5.66 -13.48
N ALA A 20 9.80 -6.33 -12.33
CA ALA A 20 9.11 -7.60 -12.27
C ALA A 20 7.64 -7.35 -12.65
N ASP A 21 7.15 -8.07 -13.66
CA ASP A 21 5.73 -8.06 -13.99
C ASP A 21 4.95 -8.65 -12.81
N ILE A 22 4.00 -7.88 -12.28
CA ILE A 22 3.13 -8.31 -11.19
C ILE A 22 2.25 -9.45 -11.72
N THR A 23 2.35 -10.62 -11.11
CA THR A 23 1.55 -11.77 -11.49
C THR A 23 0.09 -11.59 -11.03
N THR A 24 -0.86 -12.21 -11.74
CA THR A 24 -2.28 -12.18 -11.34
C THR A 24 -2.51 -12.77 -9.94
N GLY A 25 -1.61 -13.63 -9.46
CA GLY A 25 -1.63 -14.16 -8.09
C GLY A 25 -1.30 -13.09 -7.05
N GLU A 26 -0.32 -12.23 -7.31
CA GLU A 26 0.06 -11.12 -6.44
C GLU A 26 -1.02 -10.04 -6.41
N ILE A 27 -1.70 -9.77 -7.53
CA ILE A 27 -2.85 -8.83 -7.57
C ILE A 27 -3.99 -9.33 -6.68
N LYS A 28 -4.29 -10.63 -6.72
CA LYS A 28 -5.34 -11.24 -5.87
C LYS A 28 -4.94 -11.32 -4.41
N ALA A 29 -3.67 -11.56 -4.12
CA ALA A 29 -3.16 -11.54 -2.76
C ALA A 29 -3.34 -10.14 -2.16
N GLN A 30 -3.02 -9.09 -2.92
CA GLN A 30 -3.23 -7.70 -2.53
C GLN A 30 -4.71 -7.34 -2.34
N GLU A 31 -5.62 -7.82 -3.20
CA GLU A 31 -7.06 -7.59 -2.98
C GLU A 31 -7.58 -8.29 -1.71
N SER A 32 -7.04 -9.48 -1.42
CA SER A 32 -7.38 -10.22 -0.20
C SER A 32 -6.80 -9.60 1.06
N ASP A 33 -5.60 -9.02 0.97
CA ASP A 33 -4.92 -8.37 2.09
C ASP A 33 -5.58 -7.00 2.38
N GLU A 34 -6.03 -6.25 1.37
CA GLU A 34 -6.79 -5.00 1.54
C GLU A 34 -8.12 -5.25 2.25
N GLU A 35 -8.88 -6.24 1.80
CA GLU A 35 -10.17 -6.58 2.42
C GLU A 35 -9.97 -7.09 3.85
N ARG A 36 -8.92 -7.88 4.11
CA ARG A 36 -8.59 -8.33 5.48
C ARG A 36 -8.21 -7.15 6.38
N CYS A 37 -7.34 -6.25 5.91
CA CYS A 37 -6.97 -5.04 6.63
C CYS A 37 -8.21 -4.19 6.95
N TYR A 38 -9.12 -4.05 5.99
CA TYR A 38 -10.38 -3.33 6.17
C TYR A 38 -11.22 -3.96 7.28
N GLN A 39 -11.49 -5.26 7.21
CA GLN A 39 -12.30 -5.98 8.20
C GLN A 39 -11.71 -5.90 9.61
N GLU A 40 -10.38 -6.03 9.75
CA GLU A 40 -9.71 -5.96 11.04
C GLU A 40 -9.76 -4.57 11.69
N ARG A 41 -9.82 -3.51 10.88
CA ARG A 41 -9.71 -2.12 11.37
C ARG A 41 -11.06 -1.41 11.48
N VAL A 42 -12.01 -1.71 10.59
CA VAL A 42 -13.30 -1.01 10.54
C VAL A 42 -14.10 -1.22 11.81
N GLY A 43 -14.10 -2.44 12.38
CA GLY A 43 -14.81 -2.73 13.64
C GLY A 43 -14.34 -1.86 14.81
N ARG A 44 -13.02 -1.78 15.04
CA ARG A 44 -12.44 -0.92 16.09
C ARG A 44 -12.73 0.56 15.89
N CYS A 45 -12.92 0.96 14.64
CA CYS A 45 -13.17 2.34 14.28
C CYS A 45 -14.66 2.70 14.47
N ILE A 46 -15.58 1.79 14.11
CA ILE A 46 -17.02 1.91 14.41
C ILE A 46 -17.29 1.91 15.91
N ASP A 47 -16.63 1.04 16.68
CA ASP A 47 -16.77 1.01 18.15
C ASP A 47 -16.44 2.38 18.78
N LYS A 48 -15.45 3.10 18.23
CA LYS A 48 -15.10 4.45 18.68
C LYS A 48 -16.15 5.49 18.26
N CYS A 49 -16.79 5.30 17.12
CA CYS A 49 -17.85 6.17 16.63
C CYS A 49 -19.14 6.06 17.45
N ASP A 50 -19.49 4.85 17.89
CA ASP A 50 -20.67 4.61 18.76
C ASP A 50 -20.55 5.36 20.10
N HIS A 51 -19.33 5.61 20.57
CA HIS A 51 -19.08 6.40 21.77
C HIS A 51 -19.07 7.92 21.54
N ALA A 52 -19.09 8.40 20.29
CA ALA A 52 -18.87 9.80 19.95
C ALA A 52 -20.13 10.61 19.60
N GLU A 53 -21.33 9.99 19.56
CA GLU A 53 -22.60 10.59 19.10
C GLU A 53 -22.56 11.27 17.71
N ASP A 54 -21.50 11.05 16.93
CA ASP A 54 -21.31 11.67 15.62
C ASP A 54 -21.90 10.80 14.50
N LYS A 55 -22.97 11.30 13.88
CA LYS A 55 -23.73 10.62 12.81
C LYS A 55 -22.92 10.35 11.55
N ASN A 56 -21.82 11.06 11.34
CA ASN A 56 -20.98 10.89 10.15
C ASN A 56 -19.73 10.07 10.44
N CYS A 57 -19.48 9.71 11.69
CA CYS A 57 -18.24 9.05 12.09
C CYS A 57 -18.09 7.70 11.40
N THR A 58 -19.16 6.89 11.32
CA THR A 58 -19.13 5.58 10.63
C THR A 58 -18.75 5.70 9.16
N LEU A 59 -19.36 6.64 8.43
CA LEU A 59 -19.05 6.84 7.00
C LEU A 59 -17.61 7.34 6.78
N LEU A 60 -17.15 8.26 7.63
CA LEU A 60 -15.79 8.77 7.57
C LEU A 60 -14.79 7.65 7.91
N CYS A 61 -15.11 6.86 8.92
CA CYS A 61 -14.35 5.72 9.39
C CYS A 61 -14.16 4.66 8.29
N GLU A 62 -15.23 4.23 7.63
CA GLU A 62 -15.16 3.29 6.51
C GLU A 62 -14.28 3.81 5.37
N ALA A 63 -14.46 5.09 4.99
CA ALA A 63 -13.69 5.71 3.92
C ALA A 63 -12.20 5.83 4.28
N THR A 64 -11.89 6.22 5.51
CA THR A 64 -10.52 6.35 6.01
C THR A 64 -9.83 4.99 6.07
N VAL A 65 -10.45 3.99 6.70
CA VAL A 65 -9.86 2.66 6.85
C VAL A 65 -9.58 2.02 5.48
N ARG A 66 -10.53 2.10 4.55
CA ARG A 66 -10.34 1.59 3.18
C ARG A 66 -9.16 2.27 2.48
N ASN A 67 -9.03 3.59 2.61
CA ASN A 67 -7.97 4.32 1.94
C ASN A 67 -6.59 4.12 2.61
N GLU A 68 -6.55 3.88 3.92
CA GLU A 68 -5.34 3.51 4.66
C GLU A 68 -4.82 2.13 4.24
N CYS A 69 -5.68 1.12 4.19
CA CYS A 69 -5.30 -0.24 3.75
C CYS A 69 -4.75 -0.21 2.31
N ARG A 70 -5.48 0.44 1.40
CA ARG A 70 -5.04 0.63 0.01
C ARG A 70 -3.69 1.36 -0.10
N GLN A 71 -3.42 2.36 0.74
CA GLN A 71 -2.14 3.08 0.74
C GLN A 71 -1.00 2.28 1.36
N ALA A 72 -1.29 1.42 2.33
CA ALA A 72 -0.31 0.51 2.92
C ALA A 72 0.13 -0.58 1.93
N GLY A 73 -0.66 -0.83 0.88
CA GLY A 73 -0.42 -1.92 -0.06
C GLY A 73 -0.65 -3.29 0.58
N GLU A 74 -1.39 -3.31 1.69
CA GLU A 74 -2.07 -4.51 2.19
C GLU A 74 -3.29 -4.69 1.31
#